data_AF-A0A358DG39-F1
#
_entry.id   AF-A0A358DG39-F1
#
_cell.length_a   1.000
_cell.length_b   1.000
_cell.length_c   1.000
_cell.angle_alpha   90.00
_cell.angle_beta   90.00
_cell.angle_gamma   90.00
#
_symmetry.space_group_name_H-M   'P 1'
#
loop_
_entity.id
_entity.type
_entity.pdbx_description
1 polymer ?
#
loop_
_entity_poly.entity_id
_entity_poly.type
_entity_poly.pdbx_seq_one_letter_code
_entity_poly.pdbx_strand_id
1 'polypeptide(L)' 'ALHEVLKILADNAINVDYMYAFSNKDVALAVIRAADIDQVIEVLQKNEMQLLRQSDIYQL' A
#
# COMPACT_ATOMS: atom_id res chain seq x y z
N ALA A 1 0.72 1.72 11.03
CA ALA A 1 0.86 0.99 9.76
C ALA A 1 -0.36 1.15 8.85
N LEU A 2 -1.37 0.27 8.86
CA LEU A 2 -2.45 0.31 7.84
C LEU A 2 -3.29 1.61 7.87
N HIS A 3 -3.62 2.11 9.07
CA HIS A 3 -4.35 3.37 9.22
C HIS A 3 -3.59 4.56 8.60
N GLU A 4 -2.27 4.62 8.79
CA GLU A 4 -1.43 5.71 8.24
C GLU A 4 -1.41 5.67 6.72
N VAL A 5 -1.28 4.48 6.12
CA VAL A 5 -1.35 4.30 4.67
C VAL A 5 -2.68 4.83 4.13
N LEU A 6 -3.80 4.41 4.71
CA LEU A 6 -5.12 4.86 4.27
C LEU A 6 -5.33 6.36 4.46
N LYS A 7 -4.79 6.93 5.54
CA LYS A 7 -4.82 8.37 5.78
C LYS A 7 -4.03 9.14 4.72
N ILE A 8 -2.83 8.69 4.39
CA ILE A 8 -2.00 9.30 3.34
C ILE A 8 -2.75 9.28 1.99
N LEU A 9 -3.36 8.15 1.63
CA LEU A 9 -4.14 8.05 0.39
C LEU A 9 -5.35 9.00 0.39
N ALA A 10 -6.09 9.05 1.50
CA ALA A 10 -7.24 9.94 1.65
C ALA A 10 -6.85 11.43 1.59
N ASP A 11 -5.78 11.81 2.29
CA ASP A 11 -5.27 13.19 2.33
C ASP A 11 -4.77 13.65 0.93
N ASN A 12 -4.44 12.70 0.03
CA ASN A 12 -4.07 12.96 -1.37
C ASN A 12 -5.22 12.72 -2.37
N ALA A 13 -6.46 12.57 -1.88
CA ALA A 13 -7.66 12.31 -2.70
C ALA A 13 -7.56 11.07 -3.61
N ILE A 14 -6.82 10.05 -3.17
CA ILE A 14 -6.68 8.79 -3.89
C ILE A 14 -7.77 7.81 -3.41
N ASN A 15 -8.62 7.39 -4.34
CA ASN A 15 -9.63 6.37 -4.08
C ASN A 15 -9.04 4.96 -4.22
N VAL A 16 -9.40 4.08 -3.29
CA VAL A 16 -9.06 2.65 -3.33
C VAL A 16 -10.27 1.90 -3.88
N ASP A 17 -10.07 1.17 -4.99
CA ASP A 17 -11.11 0.34 -5.61
C ASP A 17 -11.41 -0.88 -4.74
N TYR A 18 -10.34 -1.56 -4.33
CA TYR A 18 -10.38 -2.65 -3.38
C TYR A 18 -9.01 -2.85 -2.72
N MET A 19 -9.04 -3.48 -1.55
CA MET A 19 -7.84 -3.81 -0.79
C MET A 19 -7.99 -5.18 -0.13
N TYR A 20 -6.91 -5.96 -0.14
CA TYR A 20 -6.78 -7.17 0.66
C TYR A 20 -5.66 -6.97 1.67
N ALA A 21 -5.96 -7.17 2.96
CA ALA A 21 -4.97 -7.09 4.02
C ALA A 21 -4.77 -8.47 4.65
N PHE A 22 -3.52 -8.87 4.78
CA PHE A 22 -3.08 -10.11 5.40
C PHE A 22 -2.14 -9.78 6.54
N SER A 23 -2.31 -10.43 7.68
CA SER A 23 -1.36 -10.35 8.79
C SER A 23 -1.01 -11.75 9.24
N ASN A 24 0.28 -12.06 9.32
CA ASN A 24 0.77 -13.31 9.90
C ASN A 24 1.93 -13.00 10.84
N LYS A 25 1.79 -13.36 12.12
CA LYS A 25 2.72 -13.18 13.27
C LYS A 25 3.55 -11.90 13.27
N ASP A 26 4.51 -11.76 12.35
CA ASP A 26 5.50 -10.68 12.30
C ASP A 26 5.37 -9.77 11.05
N VAL A 27 4.51 -10.12 10.08
CA VAL A 27 4.36 -9.41 8.80
C VAL A 27 2.90 -9.01 8.56
N ALA A 28 2.69 -7.75 8.20
CA ALA A 28 1.42 -7.23 7.71
C ALA A 28 1.58 -6.75 6.27
N LEU A 29 0.78 -7.31 5.36
CA LEU A 29 0.78 -7.03 3.94
C LEU A 29 -0.58 -6.47 3.52
N ALA A 30 -0.58 -5.41 2.72
CA ALA A 30 -1.78 -4.91 2.07
C ALA A 30 -1.56 -4.85 0.56
N VAL A 31 -2.45 -5.49 -0.19
CA VAL A 31 -2.53 -5.38 -1.63
C VAL A 31 -3.62 -4.38 -1.94
N ILE A 32 -3.26 -3.27 -2.59
CA ILE A 32 -4.15 -2.15 -2.89
C ILE A 32 -4.31 -2.05 -4.39
N ARG A 33 -5.56 -1.89 -4.85
CA ARG A 33 -5.84 -1.42 -6.21
C ARG A 33 -6.50 -0.05 -6.16
N ALA A 34 -6.04 0.83 -7.03
CA ALA A 34 -6.60 2.14 -7.32
C ALA A 34 -6.54 2.37 -8.83
N ALA A 35 -7.27 3.39 -9.29
CA ALA A 35 -7.28 3.78 -10.69
C ALA A 35 -5.89 4.22 -11.20
N ASP A 36 -5.14 4.96 -10.38
CA ASP A 36 -3.80 5.45 -10.70
C ASP A 36 -2.78 4.87 -9.69
N ILE A 37 -2.12 3.80 -10.10
CA ILE A 37 -1.10 3.13 -9.26
C ILE A 37 0.21 3.91 -9.22
N ASP A 38 0.54 4.66 -10.25
CA ASP A 38 1.78 5.46 -10.28
C ASP A 38 1.70 6.58 -9.25
N GLN A 39 0.54 7.25 -9.15
CA GLN A 39 0.27 8.24 -8.10
C GLN A 39 0.33 7.63 -6.69
N VAL A 40 -0.23 6.42 -6.49
CA VAL A 40 -0.14 5.70 -5.21
C VAL A 40 1.31 5.43 -4.82
N ILE A 41 2.12 4.92 -5.75
CA ILE A 41 3.54 4.63 -5.52
C ILE A 41 4.28 5.89 -5.14
N GLU A 42 4.10 6.98 -5.89
CA GLU A 42 4.76 8.27 -5.64
C GLU A 42 4.43 8.81 -4.25
N VAL A 43 3.14 8.85 -3.89
CA VAL A 43 2.68 9.38 -2.61
C VAL A 43 3.19 8.54 -1.43
N LEU A 44 3.14 7.21 -1.54
CA LEU A 44 3.60 6.33 -0.45
C LEU A 44 5.13 6.38 -0.28
N GLN A 45 5.90 6.44 -1.39
CA GLN A 45 7.36 6.61 -1.33
C GLN A 45 7.78 7.95 -0.72
N LYS A 46 7.07 9.04 -1.04
CA LYS A 46 7.31 10.36 -0.43
C LYS A 46 7.07 10.38 1.08
N ASN A 47 6.23 9.48 1.58
CA ASN A 47 5.95 9.31 3.01
C ASN A 47 6.79 8.19 3.64
N GLU A 48 7.93 7.83 3.04
CA GLU A 48 8.92 6.86 3.56
C GLU A 48 8.36 5.45 3.80
N MET A 49 7.26 5.08 3.12
CA MET A 49 6.69 3.74 3.22
C MET A 49 7.45 2.77 2.32
N GLN A 50 7.84 1.62 2.88
CA GLN A 50 8.45 0.53 2.11
C GLN A 50 7.39 -0.18 1.25
N LEU A 51 7.58 -0.14 -0.07
CA LEU A 51 6.73 -0.85 -1.03
C LEU A 51 7.40 -2.16 -1.44
N LEU A 52 6.61 -3.23 -1.55
CA LEU A 52 7.06 -4.52 -2.05
C LEU A 52 6.64 -4.68 -3.50
N ARG A 53 7.55 -5.15 -4.34
CA ARG A 53 7.23 -5.58 -5.70
C ARG A 53 6.67 -6.99 -5.67
N GLN A 54 5.95 -7.36 -6.72
CA GLN A 54 5.42 -8.71 -6.85
C GLN A 54 6.52 -9.79 -6.75
N SER A 55 7.74 -9.51 -7.23
CA SER A 55 8.91 -10.38 -7.08
C SER A 55 9.28 -10.65 -5.62
N ASP A 56 9.09 -9.67 -4.75
CA ASP A 56 9.47 -9.73 -3.34
C ASP A 56 8.45 -10.58 -2.55
N ILE A 57 7.21 -10.68 -3.05
CA ILE A 57 6.14 -11.50 -2.46
C ILE A 57 6.39 -13.00 -2.67
N TYR A 58 6.88 -13.42 -3.83
CA TYR A 58 7.15 -14.85 -4.11
C TYR A 58 8.30 -15.44 -3.28
N GLN A 59 9.04 -14.58 -2.56
CA GLN A 59 10.18 -14.96 -1.72
C GLN A 59 9.83 -15.04 -0.22
N LEU A 60 8.59 -14.66 0.16
CA LEU A 60 8.04 -14.76 1.52
C LEU A 60 7.34 -16.12 1.73
#